data_AF-A0A8T4ERR8-F1
#
_entry.id   AF-A0A8T4ERR8-F1
#
_cell.length_a   1.000
_cell.length_b   1.000
_cell.length_c   1.000
_cell.angle_alpha   90.00
_cell.angle_beta   90.00
_cell.angle_gamma   90.00
#
_symmetry.space_group_name_H-M   'P 1'
#
loop_
_entity.id
_entity.type
_entity.pdbx_description
1 polymer ?
#
loop_
_entity_poly.entity_id
_entity_poly.type
_entity_poly.pdbx_seq_one_letter_code
_entity_poly.pdbx_strand_id
1 'polypeptide(L)'
;MDELELAVNPDKAQKQDIRLTPREQEVFMALYLNKELSSKDLARRLGFTESMVNMYLLNILAKGVPVKRELVDDVVVFGLESGFKDLQARRNVLDINPRIAGQLATHKPALF
;
A
#
# COMPACT_ATOMS: atom_id res chain seq x y z
N MET A 1 10.71 -1.34 29.08
CA MET A 1 10.08 -0.28 28.28
C MET A 1 9.53 0.69 29.30
N ASP A 2 10.23 1.80 29.52
CA ASP A 2 9.91 2.74 30.60
C ASP A 2 8.95 3.82 30.11
N GLU A 3 7.97 4.17 30.93
CA GLU A 3 6.92 5.17 30.63
C GLU A 3 7.52 6.56 30.32
N LEU A 4 8.69 6.86 30.87
CA LEU A 4 9.44 8.10 30.62
C LEU A 4 10.04 8.16 29.21
N GLU A 5 10.38 7.04 28.58
CA GLU A 5 10.89 7.04 27.20
C GLU A 5 9.79 7.32 26.16
N LEU A 6 8.54 6.90 26.44
CA LEU A 6 7.40 7.16 25.56
C LEU A 6 7.00 8.64 25.57
N ALA A 7 7.10 9.31 26.72
CA ALA A 7 6.71 10.71 26.87
C ALA A 7 7.70 11.68 26.18
N VAL A 8 8.98 11.30 26.10
CA VAL A 8 10.04 12.14 25.51
C VAL A 8 10.14 11.98 23.99
N ASN A 9 9.68 10.85 23.45
CA ASN A 9 9.74 10.59 22.03
C ASN A 9 8.46 9.86 21.56
N PRO A 10 7.34 10.58 21.34
CA PRO A 10 6.09 9.98 20.87
C PRO A 10 6.26 9.26 19.51
N ASP A 11 7.33 9.58 18.77
CA ASP A 11 7.70 8.91 17.52
C ASP A 11 8.34 7.53 17.68
N LYS A 12 8.72 7.13 18.91
CA LYS A 12 9.05 5.74 19.24
C LYS A 12 7.79 4.85 19.39
N ALA A 13 6.57 5.41 19.28
CA ALA A 13 5.34 4.64 19.22
C ALA A 13 5.36 3.72 17.98
N GLN A 14 5.82 2.49 18.21
CA GLN A 14 5.73 1.32 17.35
C GLN A 14 6.10 1.56 15.89
N LYS A 15 7.36 1.30 15.53
CA LYS A 15 7.62 0.74 14.19
C LYS A 15 6.74 -0.50 14.07
N GLN A 16 5.64 -0.39 13.34
CA GLN A 16 4.87 -1.57 12.97
C GLN A 16 5.81 -2.41 12.08
N ASP A 17 6.22 -3.60 12.53
CA ASP A 17 7.05 -4.52 11.74
C ASP A 17 6.17 -5.17 10.66
N ILE A 18 5.66 -4.34 9.73
CA ILE A 18 4.85 -4.78 8.62
C ILE A 18 5.79 -5.25 7.52
N ARG A 19 5.82 -6.57 7.29
CA ARG A 19 6.59 -7.18 6.21
C ARG A 19 5.69 -7.64 5.09
N LEU A 20 5.77 -6.92 3.97
CA LEU A 20 5.10 -7.30 2.73
C LEU A 20 6.00 -8.19 1.89
N THR A 21 5.43 -9.26 1.33
CA THR A 21 6.08 -10.07 0.30
C THR A 21 6.25 -9.26 -0.99
N PRO A 22 7.12 -9.66 -1.94
CA PRO A 22 7.27 -8.93 -3.20
C PRO A 22 5.95 -8.68 -3.95
N ARG A 23 5.05 -9.67 -3.97
CA ARG A 23 3.74 -9.54 -4.64
C ARG A 23 2.79 -8.58 -3.93
N GLU A 24 2.82 -8.58 -2.60
CA GLU A 24 2.06 -7.62 -1.80
C GLU A 24 2.63 -6.20 -1.96
N GLN A 25 3.95 -6.06 -2.06
CA GLN A 25 4.60 -4.77 -2.34
C GLN A 25 4.20 -4.23 -3.72
N GLU A 26 4.10 -5.09 -4.74
CA GLU A 26 3.60 -4.70 -6.07
C GLU A 26 2.16 -4.14 -6.00
N VAL A 27 1.26 -4.83 -5.28
CA VAL A 27 -0.13 -4.37 -5.07
C VAL A 27 -0.18 -3.07 -4.27
N PHE A 28 0.57 -2.99 -3.17
CA PHE A 28 0.68 -1.77 -2.36
C PHE A 28 1.16 -0.59 -3.21
N MET A 29 2.22 -0.77 -3.98
CA MET A 29 2.80 0.29 -4.81
C MET A 29 1.87 0.72 -5.94
N ALA A 30 1.12 -0.21 -6.53
CA ALA A 30 0.09 0.12 -7.51
C ALA A 30 -0.98 1.05 -6.90
N LEU A 31 -1.46 0.77 -5.68
CA LEU A 31 -2.39 1.65 -4.97
C LEU A 31 -1.73 2.97 -4.52
N TYR A 32 -0.46 2.93 -4.15
CA TYR A 32 0.28 4.11 -3.67
C TYR A 32 0.48 5.16 -4.77
N LEU A 33 0.81 4.71 -5.99
CA LEU A 33 1.10 5.58 -7.13
C LEU A 33 -0.14 6.06 -7.88
N ASN A 34 -1.30 5.44 -7.64
CA ASN A 34 -2.55 5.77 -8.31
C ASN A 34 -3.59 6.31 -7.32
N LYS A 35 -4.77 6.68 -7.84
CA LYS A 35 -5.98 6.94 -7.04
C LYS A 35 -6.60 5.61 -6.61
N GLU A 36 -7.92 5.52 -6.46
CA GLU A 36 -8.55 4.22 -6.29
C GLU A 36 -8.47 3.38 -7.59
N LEU A 37 -8.32 2.07 -7.42
CA LEU A 37 -8.29 1.10 -8.50
C LEU A 37 -9.21 -0.07 -8.16
N SER A 38 -9.92 -0.61 -9.14
CA SER A 38 -10.65 -1.87 -8.96
C SER A 38 -9.68 -3.07 -8.93
N SER A 39 -10.15 -4.22 -8.42
CA SER A 39 -9.37 -5.47 -8.49
C SER A 39 -8.98 -5.84 -9.92
N LYS A 40 -9.86 -5.55 -10.88
CA LYS A 40 -9.64 -5.75 -12.31
C LYS A 40 -8.55 -4.84 -12.87
N ASP A 41 -8.51 -3.57 -12.45
CA ASP A 41 -7.47 -2.64 -12.88
C ASP A 41 -6.10 -3.04 -12.34
N LEU A 42 -6.04 -3.42 -11.07
CA LEU A 42 -4.83 -3.96 -10.43
C LEU A 42 -4.35 -5.23 -11.13
N ALA A 43 -5.26 -6.15 -11.43
CA ALA A 43 -4.95 -7.41 -12.10
C ALA A 43 -4.31 -7.16 -13.48
N ARG A 44 -4.93 -6.28 -14.28
CA ARG A 44 -4.41 -5.88 -15.59
C ARG A 44 -3.03 -5.22 -15.50
N ARG A 45 -2.84 -4.30 -14.55
CA ARG A 45 -1.58 -3.55 -14.39
C ARG A 45 -0.42 -4.42 -13.94
N LEU A 46 -0.69 -5.40 -13.07
CA LEU A 46 0.33 -6.24 -12.46
C LEU A 46 0.53 -7.59 -13.18
N GLY A 47 -0.31 -7.91 -14.17
CA GLY A 47 -0.31 -9.21 -14.83
C GLY A 47 -0.79 -10.34 -13.92
N PHE A 48 -1.69 -10.03 -12.98
CA PHE A 48 -2.28 -10.99 -12.05
C PHE A 48 -3.69 -11.37 -12.45
N THR A 49 -4.26 -12.38 -11.76
CA THR A 49 -5.69 -12.62 -11.76
C THR A 49 -6.37 -11.76 -10.68
N GLU A 50 -7.66 -11.48 -10.83
CA GLU A 50 -8.43 -10.75 -9.80
C GLU A 50 -8.45 -11.50 -8.46
N SER A 51 -8.44 -12.85 -8.49
CA SER A 51 -8.35 -13.67 -7.28
C SER A 51 -7.03 -13.46 -6.53
N MET A 52 -5.90 -13.42 -7.25
CA MET A 52 -4.59 -13.10 -6.65
C MET A 52 -4.58 -11.70 -6.04
N VAL A 53 -5.11 -10.70 -6.76
CA VAL A 53 -5.21 -9.33 -6.24
C VAL A 53 -6.04 -9.28 -4.97
N ASN A 54 -7.22 -9.90 -4.94
CA ASN A 54 -8.08 -9.92 -3.77
C ASN A 54 -7.40 -10.60 -2.58
N MET A 55 -6.68 -11.70 -2.81
CA MET A 55 -5.87 -12.36 -1.79
C MET A 55 -4.77 -11.43 -1.24
N TYR A 56 -4.03 -10.74 -2.11
CA TYR A 56 -2.98 -9.83 -1.67
C TYR A 56 -3.53 -8.59 -0.96
N LEU A 57 -4.67 -8.04 -1.41
CA LEU A 57 -5.38 -6.95 -0.72
C LEU A 57 -5.79 -7.36 0.70
N LEU A 58 -6.33 -8.57 0.86
CA LEU A 58 -6.67 -9.11 2.17
C LEU A 58 -5.42 -9.28 3.04
N ASN A 59 -4.32 -9.78 2.48
CA ASN A 59 -3.08 -9.98 3.22
C ASN A 59 -2.47 -8.66 3.70
N ILE A 60 -2.43 -7.61 2.86
CA ILE A 60 -1.87 -6.31 3.30
C ILE A 60 -2.75 -5.67 4.38
N LEU A 61 -4.08 -5.79 4.26
CA LEU A 61 -5.03 -5.37 5.29
C LEU A 61 -4.80 -6.10 6.61
N ALA A 62 -4.68 -7.43 6.56
CA ALA A 62 -4.43 -8.26 7.74
C ALA A 62 -3.09 -7.96 8.41
N LYS A 63 -2.12 -7.45 7.65
CA LYS A 63 -0.80 -7.01 8.15
C LYS A 63 -0.80 -5.58 8.69
N GLY A 64 -1.93 -4.89 8.69
CA GLY A 64 -2.08 -3.54 9.25
C GLY A 64 -1.87 -2.41 8.26
N VAL A 65 -1.82 -2.69 6.94
CA VAL A 65 -1.84 -1.63 5.93
C VAL A 65 -3.29 -1.16 5.72
N PRO A 66 -3.62 0.10 6.02
CA PRO A 66 -4.98 0.60 5.89
C PRO A 66 -5.33 0.85 4.42
N VAL A 67 -6.23 0.01 3.90
CA VAL A 67 -6.80 0.10 2.56
C VAL A 67 -8.26 0.51 2.68
N LYS A 68 -8.62 1.62 2.05
CA LYS A 68 -10.01 2.05 1.92
C LYS A 68 -10.68 1.32 0.76
N ARG A 69 -11.97 1.02 0.94
CA ARG A 69 -12.83 0.38 -0.05
C ARG A 69 -14.05 1.25 -0.27
N GLU A 70 -14.34 1.59 -1.52
CA GLU A 70 -15.47 2.43 -1.91
C GLU A 70 -16.24 1.76 -3.07
N LEU A 71 -17.54 2.05 -3.18
CA LEU A 71 -18.37 1.61 -4.30
C LEU A 71 -18.62 2.84 -5.19
N VAL A 72 -18.08 2.82 -6.40
CA VAL A 72 -18.18 3.90 -7.39
C VAL A 72 -18.72 3.30 -8.68
N ASP A 73 -19.87 3.80 -9.16
CA ASP A 73 -20.52 3.31 -10.39
C ASP A 73 -20.68 1.78 -10.42
N ASP A 74 -21.20 1.21 -9.33
CA ASP A 74 -21.36 -0.25 -9.11
C ASP A 74 -20.06 -1.08 -9.14
N VAL A 75 -18.90 -0.42 -9.12
CA VAL A 75 -17.57 -1.06 -9.07
C VAL A 75 -16.92 -0.81 -7.71
N VAL A 76 -16.44 -1.87 -7.08
CA VAL A 76 -15.63 -1.76 -5.86
C VAL A 76 -14.22 -1.32 -6.24
N VAL A 77 -13.81 -0.19 -5.67
CA VAL A 77 -12.47 0.37 -5.85
C VAL A 77 -11.73 0.45 -4.52
N PHE A 78 -10.41 0.30 -4.59
CA PHE A 78 -9.51 0.24 -3.45
C PHE A 78 -8.50 1.38 -3.52
N GLY A 79 -8.22 2.02 -2.38
CA GLY A 79 -7.18 3.03 -2.26
C GLY A 79 -6.45 2.91 -0.91
N LEU A 80 -5.35 3.64 -0.73
CA LEU A 80 -4.71 3.76 0.57
C LEU A 80 -5.27 4.95 1.34
N GLU A 81 -5.37 4.83 2.66
CA GLU A 81 -5.68 5.98 3.52
C GLU A 81 -4.57 7.04 3.43
N SER A 82 -4.96 8.31 3.33
CA SER A 82 -4.03 9.44 3.13
C SER A 82 -2.99 9.55 4.23
N GLY A 83 -3.40 9.39 5.50
CA GLY A 83 -2.48 9.42 6.64
C GLY A 83 -1.38 8.35 6.56
N PHE A 84 -1.70 7.17 6.02
CA PHE A 84 -0.71 6.11 5.82
C PHE A 84 0.21 6.39 4.63
N LYS A 85 -0.30 7.00 3.55
CA LYS A 85 0.55 7.46 2.43
C LYS A 85 1.59 8.46 2.92
N ASP A 86 1.18 9.42 3.75
CA ASP A 86 2.06 10.42 4.33
C ASP A 86 3.11 9.77 5.26
N LEU A 87 2.69 8.80 6.07
CA LEU A 87 3.58 8.03 6.94
C LEU A 87 4.62 7.26 6.12
N GLN A 88 4.21 6.57 5.05
CA GLN A 88 5.11 5.86 4.15
C GLN A 88 6.09 6.82 3.47
N ALA A 89 5.63 7.97 2.98
CA ALA A 89 6.47 8.97 2.33
C ALA A 89 7.56 9.54 3.26
N ARG A 90 7.21 9.74 4.55
CA ARG A 90 8.13 10.34 5.53
C ARG A 90 9.06 9.33 6.20
N ARG A 91 8.60 8.10 6.44
CA ARG A 91 9.29 7.12 7.30
C ARG A 91 9.64 5.80 6.63
N ASN A 92 9.20 5.56 5.40
CA ASN A 92 9.39 4.30 4.67
C ASN A 92 9.01 3.07 5.51
N VAL A 93 7.80 3.06 6.08
CA VAL A 93 7.36 2.06 7.07
C VAL A 93 7.23 0.63 6.52
N LEU A 94 7.11 0.46 5.20
CA LEU A 94 6.95 -0.86 4.57
C LEU A 94 8.23 -1.41 3.92
N ASP A 95 9.36 -0.69 4.00
CA ASP A 95 10.64 -1.06 3.40
C ASP A 95 10.52 -1.66 1.98
N ILE A 96 9.94 -0.86 1.07
CA ILE A 96 9.64 -1.31 -0.29
C ILE A 96 10.93 -1.59 -1.05
N ASN A 97 11.00 -2.76 -1.69
CA ASN A 97 12.12 -3.13 -2.54
C ASN A 97 12.32 -2.07 -3.66
N PRO A 98 13.49 -1.43 -3.75
CA PRO A 98 13.75 -0.38 -4.74
C PRO A 98 13.52 -0.82 -6.19
N ARG A 99 13.71 -2.12 -6.51
CA ARG A 99 13.44 -2.65 -7.85
C ARG A 99 11.95 -2.61 -8.17
N ILE A 100 11.09 -2.96 -7.22
CA ILE A 100 9.63 -2.92 -7.36
C ILE A 100 9.17 -1.47 -7.51
N ALA A 101 9.70 -0.57 -6.67
CA ALA A 101 9.38 0.85 -6.76
C ALA A 101 9.75 1.45 -8.13
N GLY A 102 10.94 1.13 -8.65
CA GLY A 102 11.40 1.60 -9.96
C GLY A 102 10.58 1.05 -11.14
N GLN A 103 10.21 -0.23 -11.10
CA GLN A 103 9.39 -0.85 -12.13
C GLN A 103 8.00 -0.20 -12.24
N LEU A 104 7.36 0.11 -11.11
CA LEU A 104 6.01 0.69 -11.14
C LEU A 104 6.01 2.20 -11.38
N ALA A 105 7.07 2.93 -11.00
CA ALA A 105 7.20 4.36 -11.28
C ALA A 105 7.40 4.66 -12.77
N THR A 106 8.05 3.77 -13.52
CA THR A 106 8.31 3.92 -14.96
C THR A 106 7.08 3.66 -15.84
N HIS A 107 6.03 3.01 -15.29
CA HIS A 107 4.77 2.72 -15.99
C HIS A 107 3.69 3.79 -15.74
N LYS A 108 4.05 4.98 -15.26
CA LYS A 108 3.13 6.13 -15.22
C LYS A 108 2.71 6.43 -16.67
N PRO A 109 1.42 6.31 -17.05
CA PRO A 109 1.00 6.81 -18.35
C PRO A 109 1.30 8.31 -18.37
N ALA A 110 1.94 8.78 -19.43
CA ALA A 110 2.13 10.19 -19.68
C ALA A 110 0.75 10.87 -19.58
N LEU A 111 0.62 11.79 -18.63
CA LEU A 111 -0.53 12.68 -18.56
C LEU A 111 -0.45 13.56 -19.82
N PHE A 112 -1.42 13.38 -20.73
CA PHE A 112 -1.81 14.38 -21.72
C PHE A 112 -2.97 15.19 -21.15
#